data_AF-A0A497MIX9-F1
#
_entry.id   AF-A0A497MIX9-F1
#
_cell.length_a   1.000
_cell.length_b   1.000
_cell.length_c   1.000
_cell.angle_alpha   90.00
_cell.angle_beta   90.00
_cell.angle_gamma   90.00
#
_symmetry.space_group_name_H-M   'P 1'
#
loop_
_entity.id
_entity.type
_entity.pdbx_description
1 polymer ?
#
loop_
_entity_poly.entity_id
_entity_poly.type
_entity_poly.pdbx_seq_one_letter_code
_entity_poly.pdbx_strand_id
1 'polypeptide(L)'
;MMNLGNIIACTPVWDIDNDPKDWENTIKIAGEIVRFLELNGVEESVYVKWSGRGCHVHLHEEAVSRSIREKIHPIDLAYALVEYVNIKLTRRYFEIAEKSPYTPRVENNIDPQRLYTCPLSLHKTLDKVCVCIRKDDLGSFDPSWADVDRYRHFRGWGSHVPGEADNLALKAFQAIGPCPSRMRFRRRKHPPLDRQIDKWLKKT
;
A
#
# COMPACT_ATOMS: atom_id res chain seq x y z
N MET A 1 -1.75 -24.98 4.85
CA MET A 1 -2.51 -23.72 5.11
C MET A 1 -1.52 -22.70 5.65
N MET A 2 -1.39 -21.53 5.03
CA MET A 2 -0.34 -20.55 5.33
C MET A 2 -0.61 -19.87 6.68
N ASN A 3 0.29 -19.99 7.66
CA ASN A 3 0.19 -19.26 8.93
C ASN A 3 0.64 -17.81 8.70
N LEU A 4 -0.28 -16.86 8.81
CA LEU A 4 -0.01 -15.42 8.63
C LEU A 4 0.30 -14.70 9.95
N GLY A 5 0.32 -15.41 11.08
CA GLY A 5 0.47 -14.81 12.41
C GLY A 5 1.86 -14.24 12.72
N ASN A 6 2.85 -14.49 11.86
CA ASN A 6 4.21 -13.94 11.96
C ASN A 6 4.41 -12.64 11.17
N ILE A 7 3.36 -12.13 10.51
CA ILE A 7 3.43 -10.84 9.80
C ILE A 7 3.40 -9.72 10.84
N ILE A 8 4.52 -9.03 10.98
CA ILE A 8 4.70 -7.93 11.95
C ILE A 8 4.28 -6.56 11.39
N ALA A 9 4.33 -6.40 10.08
CA ALA A 9 4.04 -5.16 9.37
C ALA A 9 3.67 -5.47 7.91
N CYS A 10 2.96 -4.55 7.25
CA CYS A 10 2.57 -4.66 5.85
C CYS A 10 2.44 -3.24 5.29
N THR A 11 3.18 -2.95 4.22
CA THR A 11 3.21 -1.62 3.58
C THR A 11 1.90 -1.39 2.83
N PRO A 12 1.10 -0.36 3.18
CA PRO A 12 -0.03 0.07 2.35
C PRO A 12 0.49 0.63 1.03
N VAL A 13 -0.07 0.15 -0.10
CA VAL A 13 0.33 0.55 -1.45
C VAL A 13 -0.88 0.85 -2.31
N TRP A 14 -0.92 2.05 -2.88
CA TRP A 14 -1.84 2.40 -3.96
C TRP A 14 -1.16 2.14 -5.30
N ASP A 15 -1.63 1.13 -6.02
CA ASP A 15 -1.11 0.70 -7.33
C ASP A 15 -1.89 1.46 -8.42
N ILE A 16 -1.27 2.47 -9.04
CA ILE A 16 -1.90 3.32 -10.06
C ILE A 16 -1.45 2.83 -11.43
N ASP A 17 -2.33 2.07 -12.07
CA ASP A 17 -2.14 1.54 -13.41
C ASP A 17 -2.84 2.42 -14.44
N ASN A 18 -2.12 2.82 -15.48
CA ASN A 18 -2.66 3.55 -16.62
C ASN A 18 -1.91 3.20 -17.92
N ASP A 19 -2.36 3.73 -19.05
CA ASP A 19 -1.55 3.75 -20.26
C ASP A 19 -0.35 4.70 -20.07
N PRO A 20 0.89 4.31 -20.42
CA PRO A 20 2.06 5.17 -20.28
C PRO A 20 1.97 6.49 -21.05
N LYS A 21 1.13 6.60 -22.08
CA LYS A 21 0.87 7.86 -22.80
C LYS A 21 0.12 8.88 -21.95
N ASP A 22 -0.57 8.44 -20.91
CA ASP A 22 -1.33 9.27 -19.96
C ASP A 22 -0.70 9.25 -18.56
N TRP A 23 0.63 9.28 -18.54
CA TRP A 23 1.42 9.33 -17.31
C TRP A 23 1.09 10.57 -16.47
N GLU A 24 0.75 11.70 -17.09
CA GLU A 24 0.43 12.93 -16.35
C GLU A 24 -0.76 12.73 -15.41
N ASN A 25 -1.82 12.06 -15.86
CA ASN A 25 -2.96 11.75 -14.99
C ASN A 25 -2.61 10.74 -13.92
N THR A 26 -1.71 9.80 -14.22
CA THR A 26 -1.16 8.87 -13.23
C THR A 26 -0.46 9.63 -12.09
N ILE A 27 0.34 10.64 -12.44
CA ILE A 27 1.03 11.49 -11.46
C ILE A 27 0.06 12.42 -10.72
N LYS A 28 -0.95 12.99 -11.40
CA LYS A 28 -2.01 13.78 -10.74
C LYS A 28 -2.76 12.96 -9.69
N ILE A 29 -3.11 11.71 -10.00
CA ILE A 29 -3.75 10.79 -9.05
C ILE A 29 -2.82 10.50 -7.87
N ALA A 30 -1.54 10.21 -8.13
CA ALA A 30 -0.56 10.03 -7.06
C ALA A 30 -0.48 11.26 -6.16
N GLY A 31 -0.49 12.47 -6.74
CA GLY A 31 -0.52 13.74 -6.03
C GLY A 31 -1.77 13.92 -5.15
N GLU A 32 -2.96 13.57 -5.64
CA GLU A 32 -4.19 13.62 -4.82
C GLU A 32 -4.15 12.65 -3.64
N ILE A 33 -3.56 11.45 -3.81
CA ILE A 33 -3.35 10.49 -2.73
C ILE A 33 -2.38 11.06 -1.69
N VAL A 34 -1.20 11.52 -2.12
CA VAL A 34 -0.20 12.12 -1.23
C VAL A 34 -0.81 13.29 -0.45
N ARG A 35 -1.50 14.20 -1.14
CA ARG A 35 -2.17 15.35 -0.53
C ARG A 35 -3.23 14.92 0.49
N PHE A 36 -3.99 13.86 0.21
CA PHE A 36 -4.97 13.34 1.15
C PHE A 36 -4.29 12.81 2.42
N LEU A 37 -3.18 12.08 2.28
CA LEU A 37 -2.40 11.56 3.40
C LEU A 37 -1.85 12.70 4.26
N GLU A 38 -1.26 13.73 3.65
CA GLU A 38 -0.75 14.92 4.33
C GLU A 38 -1.86 15.68 5.09
N LEU A 39 -3.02 15.87 4.47
CA LEU A 39 -4.18 16.48 5.13
C LEU A 39 -4.73 15.66 6.32
N ASN A 40 -4.34 14.39 6.43
CA ASN A 40 -4.65 13.53 7.57
C ASN A 40 -3.43 13.32 8.50
N GLY A 41 -2.40 14.16 8.38
CA GLY A 41 -1.24 14.19 9.29
C GLY A 41 -0.11 13.22 8.94
N VAL A 42 -0.09 12.67 7.72
CA VAL A 42 0.98 11.77 7.25
C VAL A 42 1.84 12.49 6.21
N GLU A 43 2.99 13.01 6.65
CA GLU A 43 3.85 13.88 5.85
C GLU A 43 5.17 13.20 5.48
N GLU A 44 5.83 12.54 6.43
CA GLU A 44 7.21 12.04 6.27
C GLU A 44 7.26 10.59 5.78
N SER A 45 6.27 9.77 6.16
CA SER A 45 6.31 8.33 5.90
C SER A 45 5.75 7.91 4.53
N VAL A 46 5.58 8.84 3.60
CA VAL A 46 5.03 8.56 2.26
C VAL A 46 6.10 8.74 1.19
N TYR A 47 6.18 7.77 0.28
CA TYR A 47 7.01 7.89 -0.90
C TYR A 47 6.29 7.41 -2.15
N VAL A 48 6.69 7.96 -3.28
CA VAL A 48 6.13 7.61 -4.59
C VAL A 48 7.21 6.95 -5.42
N LYS A 49 6.84 5.92 -6.19
CA LYS A 49 7.73 5.32 -7.18
C LYS A 49 7.06 5.21 -8.53
N TRP A 50 7.84 5.44 -9.58
CA TRP A 50 7.49 5.14 -10.95
C TRP A 50 8.03 3.76 -11.31
N SER A 51 7.16 2.83 -11.68
CA SER A 51 7.55 1.44 -12.02
C SER A 51 7.93 1.27 -13.49
N GLY A 52 7.80 2.32 -14.30
CA GLY A 52 8.03 2.33 -15.74
C GLY A 52 6.75 2.54 -16.52
N ARG A 53 5.66 1.84 -16.13
CA ARG A 53 4.32 1.98 -16.75
C ARG A 53 3.32 2.75 -15.90
N GLY A 54 3.46 2.61 -14.59
CA GLY A 54 2.52 3.15 -13.62
C GLY A 54 3.26 3.74 -12.44
N CYS A 55 2.47 4.19 -11.47
CA CYS A 55 2.94 4.87 -10.29
C CYS A 55 2.42 4.15 -9.05
N HIS A 56 3.24 4.06 -8.02
CA HIS A 56 2.83 3.46 -6.76
C HIS A 56 3.07 4.48 -5.66
N VAL A 57 2.04 4.76 -4.86
CA VAL A 57 2.19 5.51 -3.62
C VAL A 57 2.31 4.50 -2.49
N HIS A 58 3.36 4.63 -1.70
CA HIS A 58 3.65 3.76 -0.57
C HIS A 58 3.60 4.56 0.72
N LEU A 59 2.93 4.00 1.72
CA LEU A 59 3.04 4.44 3.11
C LEU A 59 3.98 3.46 3.83
N HIS A 60 5.02 3.96 4.48
CA HIS A 60 5.92 3.11 5.26
C HIS A 60 5.13 2.36 6.33
N GLU A 61 5.29 1.04 6.43
CA GLU A 61 4.49 0.19 7.33
C GLU A 61 4.66 0.52 8.81
N GLU A 62 5.83 1.09 9.17
CA GLU A 62 6.12 1.53 10.53
C GLU A 62 5.56 2.91 10.86
N ALA A 63 4.98 3.62 9.89
CA ALA A 63 4.19 4.83 10.15
C ALA A 63 2.99 4.52 11.06
N VAL A 64 2.47 3.28 10.99
CA VAL A 64 1.54 2.76 11.98
C VAL A 64 2.33 2.16 13.13
N SER A 65 2.09 2.67 14.34
CA SER A 65 2.82 2.27 15.52
C SER A 65 2.68 0.78 15.81
N ARG A 66 3.73 0.22 16.40
CA ARG A 66 3.75 -1.18 16.83
C ARG A 66 2.56 -1.52 17.73
N SER A 67 2.16 -0.59 18.60
CA SER A 67 1.04 -0.77 19.53
C SER A 67 -0.30 -1.03 18.83
N ILE A 68 -0.48 -0.48 17.62
CA ILE A 68 -1.66 -0.71 16.78
C ILE A 68 -1.51 -1.99 15.96
N ARG A 69 -0.34 -2.20 15.34
CA ARG A 69 -0.03 -3.42 14.54
C ARG A 69 -0.10 -4.72 15.35
N GLU A 70 0.11 -4.66 16.66
CA GLU A 70 -0.07 -5.81 17.56
C GLU A 70 -1.54 -6.10 17.90
N LYS A 71 -2.42 -5.08 17.83
CA LYS A 71 -3.85 -5.20 18.13
C LYS A 71 -4.69 -5.53 16.90
N ILE A 72 -4.33 -4.94 15.76
CA ILE A 72 -5.00 -5.11 14.47
C ILE A 72 -3.95 -5.66 13.50
N HIS A 73 -4.28 -6.74 12.82
CA HIS A 73 -3.31 -7.42 11.97
C HIS A 73 -2.81 -6.51 10.84
N PRO A 74 -1.50 -6.50 10.53
CA PRO A 74 -0.94 -5.55 9.56
C PRO A 74 -1.58 -5.58 8.17
N ILE A 75 -1.93 -6.75 7.65
CA ILE A 75 -2.65 -6.87 6.36
C ILE A 75 -4.02 -6.17 6.42
N ASP A 76 -4.73 -6.31 7.53
CA ASP A 76 -6.05 -5.70 7.69
C ASP A 76 -5.93 -4.17 7.76
N LEU A 77 -4.89 -3.66 8.45
CA LEU A 77 -4.58 -2.23 8.48
C LEU A 77 -4.21 -1.69 7.09
N ALA A 78 -3.33 -2.38 6.37
CA ALA A 78 -2.90 -1.96 5.04
C ALA A 78 -4.06 -1.94 4.04
N TYR A 79 -4.86 -3.01 4.02
CA TYR A 79 -6.06 -3.08 3.18
C TYR A 79 -7.03 -1.95 3.50
N ALA A 80 -7.35 -1.75 4.78
CA ALA A 80 -8.31 -0.74 5.19
C ALA A 80 -7.84 0.67 4.85
N LEU A 81 -6.55 0.98 5.06
CA LEU A 81 -5.96 2.27 4.69
C LEU A 81 -6.11 2.55 3.19
N VAL A 82 -5.68 1.60 2.35
CA VAL A 82 -5.73 1.77 0.89
C VAL A 82 -7.17 1.96 0.41
N GLU A 83 -8.09 1.10 0.88
CA GLU A 83 -9.50 1.14 0.51
C GLU A 83 -10.19 2.43 0.98
N TYR A 84 -9.89 2.86 2.21
CA TYR A 84 -10.46 4.07 2.78
C TYR A 84 -10.09 5.29 1.93
N VAL A 85 -8.81 5.42 1.58
CA VAL A 85 -8.34 6.53 0.72
C VAL A 85 -8.96 6.45 -0.66
N ASN A 86 -9.03 5.26 -1.27
CA ASN A 86 -9.68 5.07 -2.57
C ASN A 86 -11.13 5.54 -2.56
N ILE A 87 -11.94 5.11 -1.58
CA ILE A 87 -13.34 5.53 -1.45
C ILE A 87 -13.47 7.04 -1.26
N LYS A 88 -12.56 7.67 -0.48
CA LYS A 88 -12.60 9.11 -0.25
C LYS A 88 -12.20 9.93 -1.48
N LEU A 89 -11.34 9.39 -2.33
CA LEU A 89 -10.85 10.05 -3.53
C LEU A 89 -11.54 9.61 -4.82
N THR A 90 -12.48 8.66 -4.78
CA THR A 90 -13.20 8.16 -5.95
C THR A 90 -13.68 9.27 -6.90
N ARG A 91 -14.33 10.31 -6.36
CA ARG A 91 -14.81 11.44 -7.19
C ARG A 91 -13.67 12.19 -7.87
N ARG A 92 -12.55 12.43 -7.17
CA ARG A 92 -11.37 13.09 -7.74
C ARG A 92 -10.72 12.24 -8.81
N TYR A 93 -10.62 10.93 -8.61
CA TYR A 93 -10.10 10.02 -9.63
C TYR A 93 -10.96 10.08 -10.91
N PHE A 94 -12.30 10.08 -10.77
CA PHE A 94 -13.20 10.24 -11.91
C PHE A 94 -13.02 11.59 -12.63
N GLU A 95 -12.95 12.70 -11.89
CA GLU A 95 -12.75 14.04 -12.46
C GLU A 95 -11.41 14.18 -13.23
N ILE A 96 -10.37 13.46 -12.80
CA ILE A 96 -9.08 13.39 -13.51
C ILE A 96 -9.20 12.51 -14.75
N ALA A 97 -9.82 11.32 -14.62
CA ALA A 97 -9.97 10.36 -15.71
C ALA A 97 -10.87 10.87 -16.85
N GLU A 98 -11.91 11.64 -16.55
CA GLU A 98 -12.86 12.18 -17.55
C GLU A 98 -12.18 13.04 -18.62
N LYS A 99 -11.02 13.62 -18.30
CA LYS A 99 -10.24 14.47 -19.22
C LYS A 99 -9.32 13.67 -20.15
N SER A 100 -9.41 12.34 -20.12
CA SER A 100 -8.51 11.44 -20.84
C SER A 100 -9.29 10.34 -21.58
N PRO A 101 -8.80 9.90 -22.75
CA PRO A 101 -9.32 8.69 -23.38
C PRO A 101 -8.91 7.40 -22.64
N TYR A 102 -8.04 7.49 -21.63
CA TYR A 102 -7.60 6.37 -20.81
C TYR A 102 -8.25 6.41 -19.43
N THR A 103 -8.58 5.23 -18.89
CA THR A 103 -9.15 5.09 -17.54
C THR A 103 -8.07 4.60 -16.59
N PRO A 104 -7.39 5.49 -15.83
CA PRO A 104 -6.50 5.07 -14.77
C PRO A 104 -7.25 4.26 -13.72
N ARG A 105 -6.60 3.22 -13.20
CA ARG A 105 -7.11 2.39 -12.10
C ARG A 105 -6.21 2.55 -10.89
N VAL A 106 -6.81 2.81 -9.73
CA VAL A 106 -6.12 2.79 -8.45
C VAL A 106 -6.56 1.54 -7.71
N GLU A 107 -5.68 0.54 -7.66
CA GLU A 107 -6.02 -0.80 -7.18
C GLU A 107 -5.54 -1.01 -5.74
N ASN A 108 -6.38 -1.72 -4.96
CA ASN A 108 -6.03 -2.22 -3.64
C ASN A 108 -5.61 -3.68 -3.75
N ASN A 109 -4.33 -3.90 -4.06
CA ASN A 109 -3.76 -5.21 -4.32
C ASN A 109 -3.12 -5.86 -3.08
N ILE A 110 -3.57 -5.48 -1.87
CA ILE A 110 -3.04 -6.01 -0.61
C ILE A 110 -3.34 -7.51 -0.50
N ASP A 111 -2.28 -8.30 -0.62
CA ASP A 111 -2.27 -9.76 -0.49
C ASP A 111 -0.91 -10.21 0.09
N PRO A 112 -0.86 -11.20 1.00
CA PRO A 112 0.42 -11.66 1.57
C PRO A 112 1.46 -12.16 0.56
N GLN A 113 1.05 -12.52 -0.67
CA GLN A 113 1.91 -12.99 -1.75
C GLN A 113 2.13 -11.91 -2.82
N ARG A 114 1.55 -10.71 -2.68
CA ARG A 114 1.73 -9.63 -3.66
C ARG A 114 3.18 -9.15 -3.60
N LEU A 115 3.80 -9.09 -4.78
CA LEU A 115 5.12 -8.52 -4.97
C LEU A 115 4.99 -7.23 -5.78
N TYR A 116 5.81 -6.25 -5.42
CA TYR A 116 5.93 -5.00 -6.16
C TYR A 116 7.36 -4.82 -6.66
N THR A 117 7.52 -4.15 -7.80
CA THR A 117 8.82 -3.82 -8.38
C THR A 117 9.69 -3.07 -7.37
N CYS A 118 10.90 -3.58 -7.12
CA CYS A 118 11.86 -2.97 -6.21
C CYS A 118 12.45 -1.70 -6.85
N PRO A 119 12.66 -0.60 -6.09
CA PRO A 119 13.39 0.55 -6.62
C PRO A 119 14.76 0.15 -7.19
N LEU A 120 15.18 0.86 -8.25
CA LEU A 120 16.41 0.62 -9.01
C LEU A 120 16.48 -0.72 -9.77
N SER A 121 15.38 -1.46 -9.85
CA SER A 121 15.26 -2.59 -10.79
C SER A 121 14.87 -2.11 -12.19
N LEU A 122 15.25 -2.89 -13.21
CA LEU A 122 14.90 -2.62 -14.60
C LEU A 122 13.52 -3.19 -14.94
N HIS A 123 12.72 -2.38 -15.63
CA HIS A 123 11.46 -2.82 -16.19
C HIS A 123 11.72 -3.82 -17.33
N LYS A 124 11.06 -4.98 -17.30
CA LYS A 124 11.29 -6.12 -18.20
C LYS A 124 11.31 -5.81 -19.70
N THR A 125 10.60 -4.79 -20.16
CA THR A 125 10.39 -4.52 -21.60
C THR A 125 10.48 -3.05 -22.02
N LEU A 126 10.63 -2.09 -21.10
CA LEU A 126 10.49 -0.66 -21.44
C LEU A 126 11.80 0.11 -21.42
N ASP A 127 12.91 -0.56 -21.10
CA ASP A 127 14.20 0.08 -20.90
C ASP A 127 14.09 1.28 -19.94
N LYS A 128 13.46 1.02 -18.78
CA LYS A 128 13.23 2.00 -17.72
C LYS A 128 13.67 1.44 -16.39
N VAL A 129 14.21 2.31 -15.54
CA VAL A 129 14.54 2.02 -14.14
C VAL A 129 13.36 2.38 -13.26
N CYS A 130 13.02 1.53 -12.29
CA CYS A 130 12.06 1.90 -11.26
C CYS A 130 12.67 2.96 -10.33
N VAL A 131 12.14 4.18 -10.33
CA VAL A 131 12.69 5.30 -9.56
C VAL A 131 11.72 5.76 -8.49
N CYS A 132 12.25 6.11 -7.32
CA CYS A 132 11.48 6.82 -6.30
C CYS A 132 11.49 8.32 -6.63
N ILE A 133 10.35 8.96 -6.45
CA ILE A 133 10.12 10.39 -6.70
C ILE A 133 9.87 11.04 -5.34
N ARG A 134 10.51 12.18 -5.08
CA ARG A 134 10.18 12.99 -3.91
C ARG A 134 8.78 13.57 -4.10
N LYS A 135 7.96 13.58 -3.05
CA LYS A 135 6.59 14.11 -3.11
C LYS A 135 6.50 15.52 -3.71
N ASP A 136 7.41 16.41 -3.33
CA ASP A 136 7.47 17.79 -3.83
C ASP A 136 7.81 17.88 -5.33
N ASP A 137 8.48 16.87 -5.87
CA ASP A 137 8.92 16.83 -7.27
C ASP A 137 7.84 16.24 -8.20
N LEU A 138 6.72 15.73 -7.68
CA LEU A 138 5.66 15.10 -8.49
C LEU A 138 5.15 16.01 -9.61
N GLY A 139 4.96 17.30 -9.33
CA GLY A 139 4.48 18.27 -10.33
C GLY A 139 5.47 18.54 -11.47
N SER A 140 6.74 18.17 -11.30
CA SER A 140 7.81 18.34 -12.29
C SER A 140 8.32 17.01 -12.85
N PHE A 141 7.68 15.90 -12.48
CA PHE A 141 8.07 14.58 -12.95
C PHE A 141 7.93 14.48 -14.47
N ASP A 142 8.88 13.78 -15.10
CA ASP A 142 8.80 13.40 -16.51
C ASP A 142 9.30 11.95 -16.64
N PRO A 143 8.69 11.10 -17.50
CA PRO A 143 9.10 9.71 -17.67
C PRO A 143 10.56 9.49 -18.09
N SER A 144 11.27 10.51 -18.59
CA SER A 144 12.72 10.47 -18.84
C SER A 144 13.54 10.34 -17.55
N TRP A 145 12.99 10.67 -16.38
CA TRP A 145 13.62 10.44 -15.08
C TRP A 145 13.85 8.95 -14.79
N ALA A 146 13.19 8.08 -15.55
CA ALA A 146 13.36 6.64 -15.48
C ALA A 146 14.24 6.07 -16.61
N ASP A 147 14.87 6.91 -17.45
CA ASP A 147 15.82 6.45 -18.50
C ASP A 147 17.03 5.75 -17.88
N VAL A 148 17.43 4.59 -18.41
CA VAL A 148 18.51 3.76 -17.85
C VAL A 148 19.84 4.52 -17.69
N ASP A 149 20.20 5.36 -18.66
CA ASP A 149 21.49 6.06 -18.67
C ASP A 149 21.53 7.31 -17.78
N ARG A 150 20.38 7.85 -17.36
CA ARG A 150 20.28 9.16 -16.70
C ARG A 150 19.13 9.29 -15.71
N TYR A 151 18.81 8.19 -15.03
CA TYR A 151 17.69 8.15 -14.11
C TYR A 151 17.87 9.12 -12.92
N ARG A 152 16.76 9.64 -12.41
CA ARG A 152 16.70 10.47 -11.20
C ARG A 152 15.98 9.69 -10.12
N HIS A 153 16.68 9.34 -9.06
CA HIS A 153 16.16 8.54 -7.96
C HIS A 153 16.29 9.27 -6.63
N PHE A 154 15.15 9.54 -5.99
CA PHE A 154 15.11 10.05 -4.62
C PHE A 154 15.57 8.96 -3.64
N ARG A 155 16.59 9.23 -2.83
CA ARG A 155 17.18 8.24 -1.90
C ARG A 155 16.53 8.20 -0.50
N GLY A 156 15.75 9.21 -0.15
CA GLY A 156 15.14 9.33 1.19
C GLY A 156 13.82 8.59 1.37
N TRP A 157 13.46 7.69 0.45
CA TRP A 157 12.15 7.03 0.40
C TRP A 157 11.89 6.06 1.57
N GLY A 158 12.92 5.63 2.29
CA GLY A 158 12.78 4.77 3.48
C GLY A 158 12.56 5.53 4.80
N SER A 159 12.54 6.87 4.76
CA SER A 159 12.31 7.69 5.95
C SER A 159 10.87 7.52 6.45
N HIS A 160 10.68 7.48 7.76
CA HIS A 160 9.35 7.39 8.37
C HIS A 160 9.34 7.88 9.81
N VAL A 161 8.15 8.20 10.32
CA VAL A 161 7.89 8.59 11.71
C VAL A 161 6.94 7.59 12.35
N PRO A 162 7.39 6.82 13.36
CA PRO A 162 6.53 5.85 14.03
C PRO A 162 5.29 6.48 14.66
N GLY A 163 4.11 5.98 14.31
CA GLY A 163 2.82 6.44 14.83
C GLY A 163 2.20 7.61 14.08
N GLU A 164 2.88 8.17 13.07
CA GLU A 164 2.35 9.25 12.23
C GLU A 164 1.00 8.91 11.58
N ALA A 165 0.83 7.65 11.16
CA ALA A 165 -0.39 7.20 10.49
C ALA A 165 -1.44 6.58 11.43
N ASP A 166 -1.24 6.61 12.75
CA ASP A 166 -2.09 5.89 13.72
C ASP A 166 -3.56 6.32 13.65
N ASN A 167 -3.82 7.63 13.65
CA ASN A 167 -5.18 8.16 13.61
C ASN A 167 -5.89 7.77 12.31
N LEU A 168 -5.21 7.94 11.16
CA LEU A 168 -5.77 7.57 9.86
C LEU A 168 -6.01 6.06 9.77
N ALA A 169 -5.09 5.23 10.27
CA ALA A 169 -5.20 3.78 10.26
C ALA A 169 -6.38 3.27 11.10
N LEU A 170 -6.58 3.81 12.30
CA LEU A 170 -7.73 3.45 13.15
C LEU A 170 -9.04 3.88 12.51
N LYS A 171 -9.10 5.10 11.97
CA LYS A 171 -10.28 5.63 11.27
C LYS A 171 -10.63 4.79 10.04
N ALA A 172 -9.62 4.42 9.25
CA ALA A 172 -9.77 3.57 8.08
C ALA A 172 -10.28 2.17 8.46
N PHE A 173 -9.66 1.54 9.46
CA PHE A 173 -10.07 0.23 9.93
C PHE A 173 -11.49 0.23 10.53
N GLN A 174 -11.88 1.28 11.24
CA GLN A 174 -13.24 1.43 11.77
C GLN A 174 -14.28 1.53 10.65
N ALA A 175 -13.96 2.22 9.55
CA ALA A 175 -14.87 2.44 8.44
C ALA A 175 -14.96 1.24 7.48
N ILE A 176 -13.83 0.59 7.18
CA ILE A 176 -13.72 -0.48 6.17
C ILE A 176 -13.79 -1.87 6.80
N GLY A 177 -13.19 -2.04 7.97
CA GLY A 177 -13.02 -3.34 8.61
C GLY A 177 -11.83 -4.14 8.04
N PRO A 178 -11.78 -5.45 8.32
CA PRO A 178 -10.64 -6.30 7.96
C PRO A 178 -10.61 -6.66 6.47
N CYS A 179 -9.45 -7.11 6.01
CA CYS A 179 -9.23 -7.53 4.63
C CYS A 179 -10.11 -8.75 4.28
N PRO A 180 -10.95 -8.70 3.23
CA PRO A 180 -11.86 -9.79 2.86
C PRO A 180 -11.16 -11.09 2.46
N SER A 181 -10.00 -11.00 1.80
CA SER A 181 -9.22 -12.16 1.32
C SER A 181 -8.54 -12.92 2.45
N ARG A 182 -8.43 -12.32 3.65
CA ARG A 182 -7.86 -12.99 4.81
C ARG A 182 -8.88 -13.98 5.38
N MET A 183 -8.72 -15.27 5.05
CA MET A 183 -9.43 -16.35 5.74
C MET A 183 -9.25 -16.19 7.25
N ARG A 184 -10.33 -15.84 7.94
CA ARG A 184 -10.33 -15.77 9.40
C ARG A 184 -9.98 -17.15 9.94
N PHE A 185 -8.79 -17.30 10.53
CA PHE A 185 -8.57 -18.40 11.44
C PHE A 185 -9.57 -18.23 12.57
N ARG A 186 -10.72 -18.94 12.50
CA ARG A 186 -11.62 -19.06 13.63
C ARG A 186 -10.77 -19.58 14.78
N ARG A 187 -10.51 -18.72 15.76
CA ARG A 187 -9.90 -19.12 17.03
C ARG A 187 -10.81 -20.23 17.56
N ARG A 188 -10.35 -21.48 17.54
CA ARG A 188 -11.18 -22.59 18.01
C ARG A 188 -11.51 -22.27 19.48
N LYS A 189 -12.82 -22.19 19.80
CA LYS A 189 -13.27 -22.00 21.19
C LYS A 189 -12.80 -23.14 22.09
N HIS A 190 -12.57 -24.31 21.50
CA HIS A 190 -12.11 -25.51 22.18
C HIS A 190 -10.74 -25.94 21.63
N PRO A 191 -9.90 -26.58 22.46
CA PRO A 191 -8.69 -27.24 21.99
C PRO A 191 -9.00 -28.24 20.85
N PRO A 192 -8.03 -28.55 19.98
CA PRO A 192 -8.16 -29.64 19.02
C PRO A 192 -8.66 -30.95 19.67
N LEU A 193 -9.50 -31.72 18.95
CA LEU A 193 -10.16 -32.93 19.49
C LEU A 193 -9.14 -33.96 20.00
N ASP A 194 -8.04 -34.13 19.28
CA ASP A 194 -6.85 -34.90 19.67
C ASP A 194 -6.34 -34.51 21.06
N ARG A 195 -6.17 -33.22 21.35
CA ARG A 195 -5.78 -32.75 22.69
C ARG A 195 -6.86 -32.98 23.74
N GLN A 196 -8.14 -33.00 23.36
CA GLN A 196 -9.23 -33.31 24.29
C GLN A 196 -9.24 -34.82 24.62
N ILE A 197 -9.03 -35.67 23.62
CA ILE A 197 -8.91 -37.13 23.77
C ILE A 197 -7.71 -37.47 24.63
N ASP A 198 -6.53 -36.91 24.36
CA ASP A 198 -5.32 -37.12 25.18
C ASP A 198 -5.54 -36.72 26.64
N LYS A 199 -6.25 -35.61 26.87
CA LYS A 199 -6.56 -35.12 28.21
C LYS A 199 -7.58 -36.01 28.92
N TRP A 200 -8.46 -36.67 28.19
CA TRP A 200 -9.41 -37.63 28.73
C TRP A 200 -8.75 -38.97 29.04
N LEU A 201 -7.91 -39.48 28.12
CA LEU A 201 -7.13 -40.71 28.30
C LEU A 201 -6.12 -40.62 29.45
N LYS A 202 -5.53 -39.45 29.71
CA LYS A 202 -4.63 -39.22 30.86
C LYS A 202 -5.35 -39.07 32.21
N LYS A 203 -6.68 -39.02 32.22
CA LYS A 203 -7.49 -38.92 33.45
C LYS A 203 -8.04 -40.26 33.92
N THR A 204 -7.88 -41.32 33.13
CA THR A 204 -8.17 -42.72 33.47
C THR A 204 -6.91 -43.37 34.00
#